data_AF-A0A017HQQ1-F1
#
_entry.id   AF-A0A017HQQ1-F1
#
_cell.length_a   1.000
_cell.length_b   1.000
_cell.length_c   1.000
_cell.angle_alpha   90.00
_cell.angle_beta   90.00
_cell.angle_gamma   90.00
#
_symmetry.space_group_name_H-M   'P 1'
#
loop_
_entity.id
_entity.type
_entity.pdbx_description
1 polymer ?
#
loop_
_entity_poly.entity_id
_entity_poly.type
_entity_poly.pdbx_seq_one_letter_code
_entity_poly.pdbx_strand_id
1 'polypeptide(L)' 'MAALRVHPRGREAFFVEHELTPMTAEALRNGMMSVVLDQTPEEQARRAMDLMLARIGLLVNEVPNPPIRFVIVAAENI' A
#
# COMPACT_ATOMS: atom_id res chain seq x y z
N MET A 1 -6.08 -13.00 -7.90
CA MET A 1 -7.07 -13.62 -6.99
C MET A 1 -7.84 -14.81 -7.58
N ALA A 2 -8.70 -14.67 -8.61
CA ALA A 2 -9.58 -15.77 -9.07
C ALA A 2 -8.85 -17.10 -9.38
N ALA A 3 -7.68 -17.05 -10.02
CA ALA A 3 -6.85 -18.23 -10.30
C ALA A 3 -6.39 -18.97 -9.02
N LEU A 4 -6.01 -18.27 -7.96
CA LEU A 4 -5.64 -18.88 -6.68
C LEU A 4 -6.86 -19.55 -6.02
N ARG A 5 -8.05 -18.93 -6.12
CA ARG A 5 -9.29 -19.45 -5.52
C ARG A 5 -9.71 -20.81 -6.09
N VAL A 6 -9.38 -21.10 -7.35
CA VAL A 6 -9.68 -22.38 -8.03
C VAL A 6 -8.49 -23.36 -8.05
N HIS A 7 -7.28 -22.91 -7.71
CA HIS A 7 -6.10 -23.77 -7.67
C HIS A 7 -6.10 -24.60 -6.38
N PRO A 8 -5.94 -25.94 -6.42
CA PRO A 8 -6.00 -26.80 -5.22
C PRO A 8 -5.02 -26.38 -4.10
N ARG A 9 -3.86 -25.84 -4.50
CA ARG A 9 -2.81 -25.36 -3.59
C ARG A 9 -2.78 -23.83 -3.46
N GLY A 10 -3.84 -23.13 -3.86
CA GLY A 10 -3.86 -21.66 -3.92
C GLY A 10 -3.64 -20.95 -2.58
N ARG A 11 -4.03 -21.59 -1.47
CA ARG A 11 -3.78 -21.14 -0.10
C ARG A 11 -2.41 -21.54 0.47
N GLU A 12 -1.66 -22.40 -0.22
CA GLU A 12 -0.28 -22.75 0.16
C GLU A 12 0.74 -21.78 -0.46
N ALA A 13 0.31 -20.96 -1.44
CA ALA A 13 1.15 -19.95 -2.05
C ALA A 13 1.27 -18.73 -1.13
N PHE A 14 2.50 -18.30 -0.85
CA PHE A 14 2.72 -17.01 -0.21
C PHE A 14 2.47 -15.90 -1.24
N PHE A 15 1.38 -15.14 -1.09
CA PHE A 15 0.91 -14.20 -2.10
C PHE A 15 0.95 -12.74 -1.61
N VAL A 16 1.47 -11.86 -2.46
CA VAL A 16 1.93 -10.50 -2.14
C VAL A 16 1.38 -9.48 -3.15
N GLU A 17 0.88 -8.35 -2.65
CA GLU A 17 0.67 -7.07 -3.37
C GLU A 17 1.58 -6.00 -2.72
N HIS A 18 1.88 -4.79 -3.19
CA HIS A 18 1.29 -3.83 -4.14
C HIS A 18 0.35 -2.76 -3.52
N GLU A 19 -0.90 -3.10 -3.16
CA GLU A 19 -1.91 -2.08 -2.80
C GLU A 19 -3.03 -2.62 -1.88
N LEU A 20 -3.41 -1.83 -0.87
CA LEU A 20 -4.52 -2.14 0.03
C LEU A 20 -5.85 -1.60 -0.54
N THR A 21 -6.68 -2.52 -1.01
CA THR A 21 -8.02 -2.26 -1.57
C THR A 21 -9.05 -3.09 -0.79
N PRO A 22 -10.36 -2.82 -0.90
CA PRO A 22 -11.38 -3.66 -0.27
C PRO A 22 -11.27 -5.15 -0.68
N MET A 23 -10.85 -5.44 -1.92
CA MET A 23 -10.65 -6.81 -2.40
C MET A 23 -9.41 -7.47 -1.77
N THR A 24 -8.28 -6.77 -1.70
CA THR A 24 -7.04 -7.32 -1.12
C THR A 24 -7.17 -7.44 0.40
N ALA A 25 -7.94 -6.55 1.04
CA ALA A 25 -8.34 -6.67 2.44
C ALA A 25 -9.20 -7.90 2.73
N GLU A 26 -10.20 -8.21 1.89
CA GLU A 26 -10.96 -9.45 2.02
C GLU A 26 -10.06 -10.68 1.80
N ALA A 27 -9.14 -10.63 0.82
CA ALA A 27 -8.21 -11.70 0.52
C ALA A 27 -7.23 -12.00 1.67
N LEU A 28 -6.78 -10.99 2.42
CA LEU A 28 -6.02 -11.15 3.65
C LEU A 28 -6.86 -11.84 4.72
N ARG A 29 -8.07 -11.32 4.99
CA ARG A 29 -8.99 -11.86 6.01
C ARG A 29 -9.44 -13.29 5.75
N ASN A 30 -9.49 -13.73 4.49
CA ASN A 30 -9.89 -15.10 4.10
C ASN A 30 -8.70 -16.04 3.78
N GLY A 31 -7.46 -15.59 4.02
CA GLY A 31 -6.24 -16.38 3.86
C GLY A 31 -5.88 -16.74 2.41
N MET A 32 -6.39 -15.99 1.42
CA MET A 32 -6.00 -16.12 0.01
C MET A 32 -4.81 -15.22 -0.35
N MET A 33 -4.54 -14.21 0.48
CA MET A 33 -3.37 -13.33 0.42
C MET A 33 -2.60 -13.43 1.73
N SER A 34 -1.28 -13.30 1.66
CA SER A 34 -0.41 -13.39 2.84
C SER A 34 -0.03 -12.01 3.37
N VAL A 35 0.25 -11.06 2.48
CA VAL A 35 0.66 -9.69 2.87
C VAL A 35 0.40 -8.68 1.74
N VAL A 36 0.11 -7.45 2.12
CA VAL A 36 0.15 -6.26 1.25
C VAL A 36 1.30 -5.37 1.72
N LEU A 37 2.16 -4.97 0.79
CA LEU A 37 3.20 -3.96 0.94
C LEU A 37 2.65 -2.65 0.36
N ASP A 38 1.88 -1.93 1.15
CA ASP A 38 1.20 -0.71 0.71
C ASP A 38 2.19 0.47 0.60
N GLN A 39 2.02 1.29 -0.43
CA GLN A 39 2.95 2.38 -0.77
C GLN A 39 2.58 3.72 -0.12
N THR A 40 1.42 3.82 0.54
CA THR A 40 0.79 5.05 1.03
C THR A 40 0.68 6.14 -0.06
N PRO A 41 -0.09 5.90 -1.14
CA PRO A 41 -0.13 6.79 -2.30
C PRO A 41 -0.65 8.19 -1.96
N GLU A 42 -1.51 8.34 -0.96
CA GLU A 42 -2.00 9.63 -0.45
C GLU A 42 -0.87 10.49 0.14
N GLU A 43 0.03 9.88 0.91
CA GLU A 43 1.21 10.54 1.48
C GLU A 43 2.21 10.92 0.38
N GLN A 44 2.33 10.12 -0.68
CA GLN A 44 3.12 10.46 -1.87
C GLN A 44 2.54 11.66 -2.61
N ALA A 45 1.22 11.66 -2.86
CA ALA A 45 0.52 12.77 -3.50
C ALA A 45 0.61 14.06 -2.66
N ARG A 46 0.43 13.96 -1.34
CA ARG A 46 0.55 15.12 -0.43
C ARG A 46 1.97 15.69 -0.44
N ARG A 47 3.00 14.84 -0.32
CA ARG A 47 4.42 15.26 -0.40
C ARG A 47 4.72 15.96 -1.73
N ALA A 48 4.23 15.42 -2.84
CA ALA A 48 4.42 16.02 -4.16
C ALA A 48 3.77 17.42 -4.25
N MET A 49 2.55 17.57 -3.73
CA MET A 49 1.87 18.88 -3.66
C MET A 49 2.63 19.88 -2.78
N ASP A 50 3.06 19.47 -1.58
CA ASP A 50 3.84 20.33 -0.67
C ASP A 50 5.15 20.82 -1.32
N LEU A 51 5.91 19.90 -1.95
CA LEU A 51 7.14 20.24 -2.67
C LEU A 51 6.88 21.21 -3.83
N MET A 52 5.79 21.03 -4.58
CA MET A 52 5.41 21.93 -5.66
C MET A 52 5.02 23.32 -5.14
N LEU A 53 4.22 23.41 -4.07
CA LEU A 53 3.82 24.67 -3.45
C LEU A 53 5.01 25.44 -2.86
N ALA A 54 5.95 24.75 -2.20
CA ALA A 54 7.20 25.34 -1.74
C ALA A 54 8.05 25.85 -2.92
N ARG A 55 8.14 25.08 -4.02
CA ARG A 55 8.92 25.46 -5.21
C ARG A 55 8.41 26.73 -5.90
N ILE A 56 7.12 27.07 -5.74
CA ILE A 56 6.51 28.31 -6.27
C ILE A 56 6.30 29.39 -5.19
N GLY A 57 6.86 29.22 -3.99
CA GLY A 57 6.82 30.22 -2.92
C GLY A 57 5.47 30.36 -2.20
N LEU A 58 4.55 29.41 -2.36
CA LEU A 58 3.27 29.37 -1.64
C LEU A 58 3.36 28.64 -0.29
N LEU A 59 4.46 27.94 -0.01
CA LEU A 59 4.83 27.49 1.34
C LEU A 59 6.14 28.17 1.76
N VAL A 60 6.14 28.75 2.96
CA VAL A 60 7.26 29.51 3.53
C VAL A 60 8.28 28.60 4.24
N ASN A 61 7.82 27.45 4.73
CA ASN A 61 8.65 26.49 5.46
C ASN A 61 9.34 25.51 4.50
N GLU A 62 10.53 25.06 4.85
CA GLU A 62 11.17 23.93 4.18
C GLU A 62 10.27 22.69 4.27
N VAL A 63 10.11 21.99 3.14
CA VAL A 63 9.37 20.72 3.05
C VAL A 63 10.40 19.59 3.06
N PRO A 64 10.52 18.80 4.14
CA PRO A 64 11.41 17.65 4.16
C PRO A 64 11.06 16.66 3.05
N ASN A 65 12.03 15.93 2.50
CA ASN A 65 11.77 14.90 1.50
C ASN A 65 12.48 13.56 1.80
N PRO A 66 12.26 12.95 2.99
CA PRO A 66 12.69 11.58 3.24
C PRO A 66 11.87 10.59 2.38
N PRO A 67 12.42 9.40 2.06
CA PRO A 67 11.64 8.33 1.44
C PRO A 67 10.39 8.00 2.27
N ILE A 68 9.25 7.88 1.57
CA ILE A 68 7.99 7.45 2.18
C ILE A 68 8.09 5.95 2.48
N ARG A 69 7.66 5.55 3.67
CA ARG A 69 7.79 4.18 4.15
C ARG A 69 6.60 3.34 3.67
N PHE A 70 6.88 2.15 3.16
CA PHE A 70 5.86 1.15 2.94
C PHE A 70 5.21 0.71 4.26
N VAL A 71 3.93 0.35 4.19
CA VAL A 71 3.20 -0.25 5.31
C VAL A 71 2.98 -1.73 5.01
N ILE A 72 3.35 -2.59 5.96
CA ILE A 72 3.14 -4.03 5.87
C ILE A 72 1.78 -4.33 6.49
N VAL A 73 0.83 -4.80 5.68
CA VAL A 73 -0.52 -5.19 6.11
C VAL A 73 -0.69 -6.69 5.91
N ALA A 74 -1.03 -7.39 6.97
CA ALA A 74 -1.27 -8.83 7.03
C ALA A 74 -2.62 -9.10 7.73
N ALA A 75 -3.00 -10.36 7.91
CA ALA A 75 -4.27 -10.71 8.55
C ALA A 75 -4.36 -10.27 10.03
N GLU A 76 -3.20 -10.05 10.66
CA GLU A 76 -3.03 -9.68 12.06
C GLU A 76 -3.21 -8.18 12.36
N ASN A 77 -3.17 -7.30 11.35
CA ASN A 77 -3.18 -5.84 11.53
C ASN A 77 -4.11 -5.07 10.57
N ILE A 78 -5.15 -5.74 10.03
CA ILE A 78 -6.13 -5.23 9.07
C ILE A 78 -7.56 -5.07 9.62
#